data_AF-A0A1H6JEU7-F1
#
_entry.id   AF-A0A1H6JEU7-F1
#
_cell.length_a   1.000
_cell.length_b   1.000
_cell.length_c   1.000
_cell.angle_alpha   90.00
_cell.angle_beta   90.00
_cell.angle_gamma   90.00
#
_symmetry.space_group_name_H-M   'P 1'
#
loop_
_entity.id
_entity.type
_entity.pdbx_description
1 polymer ?
#
loop_
_entity_poly.entity_id
_entity_poly.type
_entity_poly.pdbx_seq_one_letter_code
_entity_poly.pdbx_strand_id
1 'polypeptide(L)'
;MLKHRFICIIFSVVSVFGYSCDLNDPTAVPATLPSLLDDGPPRKISLSNNIQLDIPDAEGVLKMHSADSLVLLDQLTNWPTETGQISSIKAQPVVLDQNYDGIADAVYTIDTSGRLWFIPLTRSGFAEPELLADFSAIAAEFRQPLQLVHTLAPVGAGPLQRQTMLLIIASMAAGGDSLLVVKHLPQQRAVIQLSDLTDRTYLSDAEAGSGIAEQLWQQIQQGAGWYVQMNKRITAVPQVYAGVVYLSSVQVAAVRPDCSLAENTELQIHALHLHHAGAVYARRHWQIAALERGQLVLQKNLQGELELSLHNEQQQHRVQADLLAITPDCANCVTALTADQFPRISRLATFQTEQGGH
;
A
#
# COMPACT_ATOMS: atom_id res chain seq x y z
N MET A 1 -1.66 23.63 64.51
CA MET A 1 -2.35 23.51 63.20
C MET A 1 -1.30 23.32 62.11
N LEU A 2 -0.92 22.08 61.82
CA LEU A 2 0.07 21.74 60.78
C LEU A 2 -0.70 21.36 59.50
N LYS A 3 -0.63 22.21 58.46
CA LYS A 3 -1.23 21.93 57.14
C LYS A 3 -0.38 20.89 56.40
N HIS A 4 -0.92 19.69 56.22
CA HIS A 4 -0.39 18.69 55.27
C HIS A 4 -0.65 19.18 53.85
N ARG A 5 0.42 19.42 53.08
CA ARG A 5 0.34 19.59 51.62
C ARG A 5 0.50 18.21 50.98
N PHE A 6 -0.58 17.69 50.43
CA PHE A 6 -0.55 16.59 49.48
C PHE A 6 0.16 17.05 48.21
N ILE A 7 1.30 16.44 47.89
CA ILE A 7 1.96 16.56 46.59
C ILE A 7 1.39 15.44 45.72
N CYS A 8 0.45 15.78 44.83
CA CYS A 8 0.06 14.90 43.74
C CYS A 8 1.21 14.84 42.72
N ILE A 9 1.94 13.73 42.72
CA ILE A 9 2.87 13.38 41.64
C ILE A 9 1.99 12.91 40.47
N ILE A 10 1.76 13.79 39.50
CA ILE A 10 1.16 13.43 38.22
C ILE A 10 2.25 12.66 37.46
N PHE A 11 2.10 11.34 37.38
CA PHE A 11 2.84 10.54 36.40
C PHE A 11 2.28 10.92 35.03
N SER A 12 2.99 11.80 34.32
CA SER A 12 2.81 11.96 32.88
C SER A 12 3.16 10.62 32.24
N VAL A 13 2.14 9.87 31.84
CA VAL A 13 2.28 8.76 30.91
C VAL A 13 2.73 9.39 29.60
N VAL A 14 4.04 9.48 29.40
CA VAL A 14 4.60 9.76 28.08
C VAL A 14 4.22 8.54 27.26
N SER A 15 3.20 8.68 26.44
CA SER A 15 2.88 7.72 25.38
C SER A 15 4.16 7.55 24.58
N VAL A 16 4.84 6.42 24.75
CA VAL A 16 5.92 6.02 23.88
C VAL A 16 5.25 5.82 22.53
N PHE A 17 5.31 6.84 21.67
CA PHE A 17 4.91 6.71 20.28
C PHE A 17 5.63 5.48 19.74
N GLY A 18 4.85 4.48 19.31
CA GLY A 18 5.40 3.34 18.63
C GLY A 18 6.01 3.85 17.33
N TYR A 19 7.33 4.03 17.31
CA TYR A 19 8.07 4.41 16.12
C TYR A 19 7.95 3.24 15.13
N SER A 20 6.97 3.29 14.22
CA SER A 20 6.94 2.39 13.07
C SER A 20 7.94 2.88 12.03
N CYS A 21 8.62 1.97 11.35
CA CYS A 21 9.45 2.30 10.21
C CYS A 21 8.67 3.14 9.22
N ASP A 22 9.13 4.36 8.93
CA ASP A 22 8.50 5.20 7.92
C ASP A 22 8.97 4.73 6.54
N LEU A 23 8.06 4.14 5.77
CA LEU A 23 8.34 3.66 4.42
C LEU A 23 7.97 4.68 3.34
N ASN A 24 7.51 5.88 3.71
CA ASN A 24 7.15 6.92 2.74
C ASN A 24 8.39 7.47 2.04
N ASP A 25 8.24 7.85 0.77
CA ASP A 25 9.19 8.75 0.13
C ASP A 25 9.01 10.17 0.72
N PRO A 26 10.09 10.84 1.16
CA PRO A 26 10.01 12.19 1.71
C PRO A 26 9.65 13.25 0.65
N THR A 27 9.64 12.91 -0.64
CA THR A 27 9.35 13.83 -1.73
C THR A 27 7.85 13.88 -2.08
N ALA A 28 7.44 15.01 -2.65
CA ALA A 28 6.09 15.19 -3.13
C ALA A 28 5.80 14.24 -4.30
N VAL A 29 4.58 13.71 -4.36
CA VAL A 29 4.14 12.74 -5.36
C VAL A 29 3.99 13.43 -6.72
N PRO A 30 4.79 13.07 -7.74
CA PRO A 30 4.67 13.66 -9.06
C PRO A 30 3.42 13.13 -9.77
N ALA A 31 2.75 14.00 -10.52
CA ALA A 31 1.65 13.61 -11.40
C ALA A 31 1.55 14.57 -12.59
N THR A 32 0.69 14.23 -13.54
CA THR A 32 0.39 15.08 -14.70
C THR A 32 -1.10 15.36 -14.74
N LEU A 33 -1.48 16.61 -14.95
CA LEU A 33 -2.87 17.00 -15.22
C LEU A 33 -3.05 17.38 -16.68
N PRO A 34 -4.30 17.35 -17.20
CA PRO A 34 -4.55 17.90 -18.50
C PRO A 34 -4.24 19.41 -18.54
N SER A 35 -4.05 19.91 -19.75
CA SER A 35 -3.91 21.34 -20.00
C SER A 35 -5.18 22.10 -19.60
N LEU A 36 -5.01 23.36 -19.20
CA LEU A 36 -6.12 24.29 -18.99
C LEU A 36 -6.79 24.72 -20.30
N LEU A 37 -6.03 24.70 -21.40
CA LEU A 37 -6.48 24.98 -22.76
C LEU A 37 -6.67 23.66 -23.53
N ASP A 38 -7.67 23.57 -24.40
CA ASP A 38 -8.07 22.31 -25.06
C ASP A 38 -6.94 21.60 -25.83
N ASP A 39 -5.95 22.34 -26.36
CA ASP A 39 -4.80 21.80 -27.12
C ASP A 39 -3.43 22.14 -26.51
N GLY A 40 -3.38 22.55 -25.24
CA GLY A 40 -2.12 22.87 -24.57
C GLY A 40 -1.36 21.63 -24.07
N PRO A 41 -0.07 21.75 -23.74
CA PRO A 41 0.70 20.65 -23.18
C PRO A 41 0.16 20.24 -21.79
N PRO A 42 0.21 18.95 -21.43
CA PRO A 42 -0.09 18.49 -20.07
C PRO A 42 0.78 19.20 -19.03
N ARG A 43 0.24 19.41 -17.84
CA ARG A 43 0.91 20.14 -16.77
C ARG A 43 1.47 19.17 -15.75
N LYS A 44 2.75 19.31 -15.43
CA LYS A 44 3.37 18.56 -14.34
C LYS A 44 3.03 19.19 -13.00
N ILE A 45 2.59 18.36 -12.07
CA ILE A 45 2.22 18.77 -10.71
C ILE A 45 2.98 17.94 -9.68
N SER A 46 3.01 18.44 -8.46
CA SER A 46 3.47 17.73 -7.27
C SER A 46 2.39 17.78 -6.19
N LEU A 47 2.09 16.62 -5.61
CA LEU A 47 1.11 16.45 -4.53
C LEU A 47 1.86 16.29 -3.20
N SER A 48 1.47 17.06 -2.21
CA SER A 48 2.11 17.08 -0.88
C SER A 48 1.08 16.87 0.20
N ASN A 49 1.32 15.91 1.10
CA ASN A 49 0.51 15.70 2.31
C ASN A 49 1.13 16.41 3.52
N ASN A 50 0.63 16.16 4.73
CA ASN A 50 1.12 16.77 5.96
C ASN A 50 2.63 16.59 6.21
N ILE A 51 3.24 15.47 5.79
CA ILE A 51 4.67 15.19 5.95
C ILE A 51 5.49 16.08 5.02
N GLN A 52 5.20 16.10 3.72
CA GLN A 52 5.97 16.92 2.76
C GLN A 52 5.76 18.43 2.96
N LEU A 53 4.71 18.81 3.70
CA LEU A 53 4.42 20.19 4.06
C LEU A 53 5.01 20.62 5.42
N ASP A 54 5.75 19.74 6.11
CA ASP A 54 6.35 19.97 7.43
C ASP A 54 5.31 20.40 8.50
N ILE A 55 4.12 19.82 8.42
CA ILE A 55 3.01 20.02 9.37
C ILE A 55 2.40 18.68 9.79
N PRO A 56 3.20 17.72 10.27
CA PRO A 56 2.79 16.33 10.46
C PRO A 56 1.61 16.17 11.41
N ASP A 57 1.41 17.08 12.36
CA ASP A 57 0.36 16.96 13.38
C ASP A 57 -0.84 17.90 13.14
N ALA A 58 -0.85 18.62 12.02
CA ALA A 58 -2.03 19.36 11.58
C ALA A 58 -3.14 18.40 11.11
N GLU A 59 -4.36 18.93 10.99
CA GLU A 59 -5.48 18.23 10.33
C GLU A 59 -5.11 17.88 8.89
N GLY A 60 -5.81 16.91 8.30
CA GLY A 60 -5.45 16.39 6.97
C GLY A 60 -5.41 17.47 5.90
N VAL A 61 -4.24 17.65 5.29
CA VAL A 61 -4.01 18.60 4.20
C VAL A 61 -3.43 17.87 2.99
N LEU A 62 -3.99 18.15 1.82
CA LEU A 62 -3.39 17.79 0.54
C LEU A 62 -3.22 19.06 -0.30
N LYS A 63 -2.00 19.32 -0.79
CA LYS A 63 -1.72 20.45 -1.67
C LYS A 63 -1.21 19.99 -3.02
N MET A 64 -1.60 20.71 -4.06
CA MET A 64 -1.15 20.52 -5.42
C MET A 64 -0.36 21.74 -5.86
N HIS A 65 0.90 21.56 -6.21
CA HIS A 65 1.74 22.62 -6.76
C HIS A 65 2.12 22.32 -8.20
N SER A 66 2.45 23.36 -8.96
CA SER A 66 3.17 23.20 -10.23
C SER A 66 4.55 22.62 -9.94
N ALA A 67 4.90 21.53 -10.64
CA ALA A 67 6.19 20.88 -10.45
C ALA A 67 7.38 21.79 -10.82
N ASP A 68 7.16 22.75 -11.72
CA ASP A 68 8.22 23.60 -12.26
C ASP A 68 8.42 24.91 -11.47
N SER A 69 7.46 25.31 -10.63
CA SER A 69 7.44 26.67 -10.04
C SER A 69 7.00 26.76 -8.59
N LEU A 70 6.65 25.65 -7.93
CA LEU A 70 6.08 25.61 -6.58
C LEU A 70 4.82 26.48 -6.40
N VAL A 71 4.21 26.96 -7.49
CA VAL A 71 2.96 27.72 -7.46
C VAL A 71 1.86 26.78 -6.99
N LEU A 72 1.14 27.16 -5.93
CA LEU A 72 -0.04 26.43 -5.46
C LEU A 72 -1.13 26.51 -6.52
N LEU A 73 -1.55 25.35 -7.01
CA LEU A 73 -2.63 25.22 -7.99
C LEU A 73 -3.95 24.96 -7.30
N ASP A 74 -3.94 24.09 -6.29
CA ASP A 74 -5.13 23.72 -5.52
C ASP A 74 -4.77 23.14 -4.16
N GLN A 75 -5.74 23.10 -3.24
CA GLN A 75 -5.57 22.49 -1.92
C GLN A 75 -6.89 21.92 -1.37
N LEU A 76 -6.79 20.79 -0.68
CA LEU A 76 -7.85 20.23 0.14
C LEU A 76 -7.49 20.37 1.61
N THR A 77 -8.29 21.17 2.30
CA THR A 77 -8.22 21.39 3.76
C THR A 77 -9.61 21.29 4.41
N ASN A 78 -10.67 21.31 3.61
CA ASN A 78 -12.04 21.13 4.05
C ASN A 78 -12.57 19.83 3.42
N TRP A 79 -12.88 18.86 4.27
CA TRP A 79 -13.27 17.51 3.89
C TRP A 79 -14.78 17.32 4.04
N PRO A 80 -15.42 16.42 3.29
CA PRO A 80 -16.86 16.19 3.37
C PRO A 80 -17.22 15.33 4.60
N THR A 81 -16.85 15.83 5.77
CA THR A 81 -17.21 15.31 7.10
C THR A 81 -18.04 16.35 7.84
N GLU A 82 -18.71 15.96 8.92
CA GLU A 82 -19.55 16.91 9.70
C GLU A 82 -18.77 18.12 10.22
N THR A 83 -17.47 17.95 10.51
CA THR A 83 -16.61 19.01 11.03
C THR A 83 -15.83 19.76 9.96
N GLY A 84 -15.84 19.28 8.70
CA GLY A 84 -14.94 19.76 7.66
C GLY A 84 -13.50 19.26 7.81
N GLN A 85 -13.22 18.43 8.81
CA GLN A 85 -11.86 18.06 9.22
C GLN A 85 -11.68 16.54 9.23
N ILE A 86 -10.44 16.12 9.01
CA ILE A 86 -9.98 14.73 9.15
C ILE A 86 -8.64 14.71 9.89
N SER A 87 -8.20 13.52 10.33
CA SER A 87 -6.88 13.37 10.94
C SER A 87 -5.75 13.67 9.93
N SER A 88 -4.53 13.87 10.43
CA SER A 88 -3.34 14.10 9.59
C SER A 88 -3.19 13.01 8.53
N ILE A 89 -2.82 13.39 7.31
CA ILE A 89 -2.46 12.48 6.23
C ILE A 89 -0.94 12.30 6.25
N LYS A 90 -0.50 11.16 6.80
CA LYS A 90 0.92 10.81 6.88
C LYS A 90 1.35 9.81 5.80
N ALA A 91 0.45 8.93 5.41
CA ALA A 91 0.63 8.03 4.28
C ALA A 91 0.83 8.80 2.98
N GLN A 92 1.87 8.45 2.22
CA GLN A 92 2.09 8.97 0.88
C GLN A 92 0.87 8.62 0.01
N PRO A 93 0.24 9.61 -0.63
CA PRO A 93 -0.89 9.36 -1.52
C PRO A 93 -0.42 8.62 -2.78
N VAL A 94 -1.35 7.97 -3.45
CA VAL A 94 -1.09 7.29 -4.72
C VAL A 94 -2.00 7.83 -5.82
N VAL A 95 -1.43 8.02 -7.00
CA VAL A 95 -2.12 8.61 -8.15
C VAL A 95 -2.65 7.52 -9.06
N LEU A 96 -3.88 7.71 -9.54
CA LEU A 96 -4.52 6.85 -10.50
C LEU A 96 -4.41 7.46 -11.90
N ASP A 97 -3.87 6.70 -12.82
CA ASP A 97 -4.06 6.88 -14.27
C ASP A 97 -4.78 5.62 -14.77
N GLN A 98 -6.09 5.72 -14.96
CA GLN A 98 -6.98 4.61 -15.25
C GLN A 98 -6.90 4.19 -16.71
N ASN A 99 -6.73 5.15 -17.62
CA ASN A 99 -6.71 4.91 -19.06
C ASN A 99 -5.29 4.79 -19.63
N TYR A 100 -4.29 5.14 -18.83
CA TYR A 100 -2.86 5.07 -19.09
C TYR A 100 -2.35 6.00 -20.18
N ASP A 101 -2.98 7.16 -20.32
CA ASP A 101 -2.55 8.21 -21.24
C ASP A 101 -1.45 9.11 -20.65
N GLY A 102 -1.02 8.85 -19.41
CA GLY A 102 -0.01 9.61 -18.68
C GLY A 102 -0.60 10.81 -17.93
N ILE A 103 -1.93 10.94 -17.88
CA ILE A 103 -2.66 11.96 -17.14
C ILE A 103 -3.33 11.30 -15.93
N ALA A 104 -3.19 11.95 -14.78
CA ALA A 104 -3.80 11.51 -13.55
C ALA A 104 -5.32 11.77 -13.57
N ASP A 105 -6.10 10.72 -13.33
CA ASP A 105 -7.56 10.74 -13.21
C ASP A 105 -8.02 10.97 -11.77
N ALA A 106 -7.25 10.50 -10.78
CA ALA A 106 -7.61 10.63 -9.37
C ALA A 106 -6.40 10.47 -8.43
N VAL A 107 -6.62 10.75 -7.16
CA VAL A 107 -5.69 10.49 -6.06
C VAL A 107 -6.40 9.67 -4.99
N TYR A 108 -5.71 8.67 -4.45
CA TYR A 108 -6.10 8.02 -3.21
C TYR A 108 -5.24 8.51 -2.06
N THR A 109 -5.87 8.73 -0.92
CA THR A 109 -5.18 9.11 0.32
C THR A 109 -5.87 8.52 1.52
N ILE A 110 -5.13 8.23 2.58
CA ILE A 110 -5.67 7.72 3.84
C ILE A 110 -5.16 8.59 4.98
N ASP A 111 -6.07 9.01 5.85
CA ASP A 111 -5.67 9.69 7.07
C ASP A 111 -5.16 8.70 8.13
N THR A 112 -4.46 9.22 9.13
CA THR A 112 -3.92 8.42 10.24
C THR A 112 -4.96 7.66 11.04
N SER A 113 -6.24 8.04 10.96
CA SER A 113 -7.34 7.33 11.61
C SER A 113 -7.89 6.16 10.79
N GLY A 114 -7.59 6.09 9.49
CA GLY A 114 -8.02 5.00 8.62
C GLY A 114 -9.16 5.35 7.67
N ARG A 115 -9.47 6.63 7.45
CA ARG A 115 -10.42 7.04 6.41
C ARG A 115 -9.71 7.14 5.08
N LEU A 116 -10.08 6.26 4.15
CA LEU A 116 -9.54 6.18 2.80
C LEU A 116 -10.43 6.98 1.85
N TRP A 117 -9.83 7.94 1.17
CA TRP A 117 -10.49 8.87 0.27
C TRP A 117 -10.08 8.61 -1.18
N PHE A 118 -11.06 8.67 -2.08
CA PHE A 118 -10.89 8.77 -3.52
C PHE A 118 -11.18 10.20 -3.94
N ILE A 119 -10.25 10.83 -4.67
CA ILE A 119 -10.35 12.24 -5.03
C ILE A 119 -10.17 12.34 -6.54
N PRO A 120 -11.24 12.50 -7.34
CA PRO A 120 -11.11 12.71 -8.76
C PRO A 120 -10.28 13.97 -9.05
N LEU A 121 -9.50 13.92 -10.13
CA LEU A 121 -8.72 15.04 -10.62
C LEU A 121 -9.39 15.63 -11.86
N THR A 122 -9.33 16.96 -11.95
CA THR A 122 -9.87 17.74 -13.05
C THR A 122 -8.77 18.57 -13.69
N ARG A 123 -9.10 19.26 -14.78
CA ARG A 123 -8.21 20.28 -15.34
C ARG A 123 -7.87 21.38 -14.34
N SER A 124 -8.74 21.68 -13.36
CA SER A 124 -8.50 22.74 -12.38
C SER A 124 -7.76 22.30 -11.13
N GLY A 125 -7.78 21.01 -10.79
CA GLY A 125 -7.26 20.51 -9.51
C GLY A 125 -8.10 19.36 -8.98
N PHE A 126 -8.30 19.32 -7.67
CA PHE A 126 -9.11 18.32 -6.98
C PHE A 126 -10.61 18.55 -7.23
N ALA A 127 -11.35 17.46 -7.46
CA ALA A 127 -12.80 17.44 -7.39
C ALA A 127 -13.28 17.14 -5.95
N GLU A 128 -14.59 16.93 -5.79
CA GLU A 128 -15.19 16.53 -4.52
C GLU A 128 -14.63 15.17 -4.04
N PRO A 129 -14.02 15.11 -2.84
CA PRO A 129 -13.55 13.85 -2.27
C PRO A 129 -14.69 12.89 -1.96
N GLU A 130 -14.50 11.61 -2.22
CA GLU A 130 -15.43 10.53 -1.88
C GLU A 130 -14.81 9.61 -0.84
N LEU A 131 -15.53 9.33 0.25
CA LEU A 131 -15.08 8.39 1.26
C LEU A 131 -15.26 6.96 0.73
N LEU A 132 -14.15 6.28 0.48
CA LEU A 132 -14.15 4.91 -0.05
C LEU A 132 -14.23 3.87 1.08
N ALA A 133 -13.46 4.08 2.16
CA ALA A 133 -13.43 3.17 3.30
C ALA A 133 -13.24 3.94 4.62
N ASP A 134 -13.77 3.39 5.72
CA ASP A 134 -13.52 3.88 7.07
C ASP A 134 -13.06 2.71 7.95
N PHE A 135 -11.77 2.70 8.27
CA PHE A 135 -11.15 1.70 9.14
C PHE A 135 -10.91 2.23 10.56
N SER A 136 -11.47 3.38 10.94
CA SER A 136 -11.21 4.00 12.25
C SER A 136 -11.59 3.15 13.47
N ALA A 137 -12.47 2.17 13.28
CA ALA A 137 -12.84 1.22 14.32
C ALA A 137 -11.70 0.27 14.74
N ILE A 138 -10.65 0.09 13.92
CA ILE A 138 -9.63 -0.96 14.16
C ILE A 138 -8.47 -0.48 15.06
N ALA A 139 -8.50 0.78 15.52
CA ALA A 139 -7.48 1.39 16.37
C ALA A 139 -6.02 1.18 15.88
N ALA A 140 -5.85 1.12 14.56
CA ALA A 140 -4.54 1.09 13.90
C ALA A 140 -4.17 2.49 13.42
N GLU A 141 -2.88 2.71 13.20
CA GLU A 141 -2.37 3.90 12.56
C GLU A 141 -2.04 3.64 11.09
N PHE A 142 -2.50 4.54 10.22
CA PHE A 142 -2.28 4.44 8.78
C PHE A 142 -1.30 5.53 8.35
N ARG A 143 -0.02 5.18 8.39
CA ARG A 143 1.08 6.11 8.13
C ARG A 143 1.95 5.72 6.95
N GLN A 144 1.81 4.50 6.44
CA GLN A 144 2.65 3.95 5.39
C GLN A 144 2.14 4.31 3.99
N PRO A 145 3.00 4.31 2.95
CA PRO A 145 2.58 4.66 1.60
C PRO A 145 1.49 3.73 1.10
N LEU A 146 0.51 4.31 0.40
CA LEU A 146 -0.47 3.54 -0.37
C LEU A 146 0.20 2.93 -1.59
N GLN A 147 -0.21 1.73 -1.97
CA GLN A 147 0.21 1.11 -3.23
C GLN A 147 -1.02 0.79 -4.06
N LEU A 148 -0.97 1.09 -5.35
CA LEU A 148 -2.06 0.89 -6.29
C LEU A 148 -1.69 -0.20 -7.29
N VAL A 149 -2.63 -1.11 -7.52
CA VAL A 149 -2.48 -2.20 -8.48
C VAL A 149 -3.72 -2.26 -9.36
N HIS A 150 -3.49 -2.31 -10.67
CA HIS A 150 -4.53 -2.64 -11.63
C HIS A 150 -4.44 -4.11 -12.01
N THR A 151 -5.58 -4.78 -11.97
CA THR A 151 -5.68 -6.18 -12.38
C THR A 151 -6.92 -6.41 -13.22
N LEU A 152 -6.90 -7.47 -14.03
CA LEU A 152 -8.07 -7.97 -14.75
C LEU A 152 -8.61 -9.17 -13.97
N ALA A 153 -9.81 -9.03 -13.43
CA ALA A 153 -10.48 -10.11 -12.72
C ALA A 153 -11.96 -10.17 -13.12
N PRO A 154 -12.58 -11.36 -13.11
CA PRO A 154 -14.00 -11.46 -13.36
C PRO A 154 -14.76 -10.81 -12.19
N VAL A 155 -15.86 -10.13 -12.52
CA VAL A 155 -16.84 -9.68 -11.51
C VAL A 155 -17.99 -10.68 -11.52
N GLY A 156 -18.02 -11.55 -10.51
CA GLY A 156 -18.93 -12.70 -10.49
C GLY A 156 -18.61 -13.69 -11.64
N ALA A 157 -19.65 -14.17 -12.34
CA ALA A 157 -19.50 -15.02 -13.53
C ALA A 157 -19.34 -14.22 -14.85
N GLY A 158 -19.10 -12.91 -14.75
CA GLY A 158 -19.02 -12.00 -15.90
C GLY A 158 -17.66 -11.99 -16.62
N PRO A 159 -17.52 -11.15 -17.66
CA PRO A 159 -16.25 -10.95 -18.33
C PRO A 159 -15.20 -10.37 -17.37
N LEU A 160 -13.92 -10.54 -17.72
CA LEU A 160 -12.83 -9.89 -17.00
C LEU A 160 -13.02 -8.37 -17.08
N GLN A 161 -12.96 -7.71 -15.93
CA GLN A 161 -13.01 -6.26 -15.82
C GLN A 161 -11.74 -5.77 -15.13
N ARG A 162 -11.33 -4.55 -15.49
CA ARG A 162 -10.25 -3.86 -14.81
C ARG A 162 -10.73 -3.48 -13.41
N GLN A 163 -9.95 -3.86 -12.41
CA GLN A 163 -10.18 -3.55 -11.01
C GLN A 163 -8.98 -2.78 -10.47
N THR A 164 -9.27 -1.75 -9.69
CA THR A 164 -8.27 -1.02 -8.92
C THR A 164 -8.23 -1.61 -7.52
N MET A 165 -7.03 -2.03 -7.10
CA MET A 165 -6.76 -2.55 -5.77
C MET A 165 -5.77 -1.65 -5.07
N LEU A 166 -6.05 -1.36 -3.80
CA LEU A 166 -5.19 -0.56 -2.93
C LEU A 166 -4.62 -1.49 -1.86
N LEU A 167 -3.31 -1.52 -1.76
CA LEU A 167 -2.59 -2.19 -0.67
C LEU A 167 -2.30 -1.14 0.39
N ILE A 168 -2.71 -1.43 1.62
CA ILE A 168 -2.70 -0.50 2.75
C ILE A 168 -2.08 -1.22 3.95
N ILE A 169 -1.12 -0.59 4.62
CA ILE A 169 -0.54 -1.11 5.86
C ILE A 169 -1.21 -0.41 7.04
N ALA A 170 -1.85 -1.21 7.89
CA ALA A 170 -2.43 -0.77 9.16
C ALA A 170 -1.49 -1.19 10.30
N SER A 171 -0.88 -0.22 10.98
CA SER A 171 0.09 -0.49 12.04
C SER A 171 -0.56 -0.42 13.42
N MET A 172 -0.58 -1.55 14.14
CA MET A 172 -1.06 -1.59 15.53
C MET A 172 0.11 -1.38 16.51
N ALA A 173 -0.07 -0.52 17.51
CA ALA A 173 1.00 -0.14 18.44
C ALA A 173 1.72 -1.34 19.10
N ALA A 174 0.97 -2.36 19.51
CA ALA A 174 1.53 -3.58 20.15
C ALA A 174 1.37 -4.87 19.32
N GLY A 175 0.52 -4.86 18.29
CA GLY A 175 0.08 -6.08 17.58
C GLY A 175 0.79 -6.36 16.25
N GLY A 176 1.81 -5.60 15.89
CA GLY A 176 2.38 -5.67 14.55
C GLY A 176 1.51 -4.96 13.51
N ASP A 177 1.76 -5.26 12.24
CA ASP A 177 1.07 -4.66 11.11
C ASP A 177 0.09 -5.65 10.48
N SER A 178 -0.91 -5.10 9.80
CA SER A 178 -1.81 -5.82 8.92
C SER A 178 -1.69 -5.27 7.51
N LEU A 179 -1.69 -6.16 6.51
CA LEU A 179 -1.86 -5.77 5.11
C LEU A 179 -3.35 -5.88 4.76
N LEU A 180 -3.94 -4.76 4.34
CA LEU A 180 -5.29 -4.69 3.80
C LEU A 180 -5.18 -4.52 2.28
N VAL A 181 -5.99 -5.27 1.54
CA VAL A 181 -6.17 -5.09 0.09
C VAL A 181 -7.62 -4.74 -0.16
N VAL A 182 -7.85 -3.51 -0.62
CA VAL A 182 -9.18 -2.92 -0.83
C VAL A 182 -9.43 -2.77 -2.32
N LYS A 183 -10.55 -3.28 -2.80
CA LYS A 183 -11.00 -3.12 -4.18
C LYS A 183 -11.85 -1.86 -4.29
N HIS A 184 -11.46 -0.97 -5.19
CA HIS A 184 -12.33 0.11 -5.62
C HIS A 184 -13.07 -0.32 -6.89
N LEU A 185 -14.38 -0.48 -6.78
CA LEU A 185 -15.28 -0.70 -7.91
C LEU A 185 -16.11 0.58 -8.12
N PRO A 186 -16.08 1.23 -9.29
CA PRO A 186 -16.76 2.52 -9.50
C PRO A 186 -18.27 2.53 -9.25
N GLN A 187 -18.91 1.36 -9.28
CA GLN A 187 -20.35 1.21 -9.02
C GLN A 187 -20.67 0.98 -7.53
N GLN A 188 -19.66 0.73 -6.70
CA GLN A 188 -19.83 0.47 -5.28
C GLN A 188 -19.86 1.80 -4.51
N ARG A 189 -21.05 2.16 -4.02
CA ARG A 189 -21.28 3.43 -3.29
C ARG A 189 -21.22 3.29 -1.77
N ALA A 190 -21.19 2.08 -1.25
CA ALA A 190 -21.13 1.84 0.20
C ALA A 190 -19.69 2.02 0.69
N VAL A 191 -19.54 2.78 1.78
CA VAL A 191 -18.26 2.95 2.48
C VAL A 191 -17.82 1.61 3.03
N ILE A 192 -16.64 1.15 2.61
CA ILE A 192 -16.06 -0.13 2.99
C ILE A 192 -15.63 -0.07 4.47
N GLN A 193 -16.06 -1.07 5.23
CA GLN A 193 -15.64 -1.33 6.60
C GLN A 193 -14.68 -2.53 6.64
N LEU A 194 -13.96 -2.72 7.75
CA LEU A 194 -13.12 -3.92 7.91
C LEU A 194 -13.94 -5.22 7.78
N SER A 195 -15.19 -5.22 8.24
CA SER A 195 -16.10 -6.38 8.14
C SER A 195 -16.47 -6.78 6.71
N ASP A 196 -16.27 -5.87 5.75
CA ASP A 196 -16.51 -6.14 4.32
C ASP A 196 -15.29 -6.79 3.65
N LEU A 197 -14.14 -6.82 4.34
CA LEU A 197 -12.94 -7.50 3.92
C LEU A 197 -12.91 -8.93 4.48
N THR A 198 -12.43 -9.86 3.67
CA THR A 198 -12.26 -11.25 4.12
C THR A 198 -10.98 -11.39 4.93
N ASP A 199 -11.06 -11.92 6.15
CA ASP A 199 -9.87 -12.27 6.94
C ASP A 199 -9.17 -13.47 6.30
N ARG A 200 -7.90 -13.27 5.94
CA ARG A 200 -7.05 -14.28 5.32
C ARG A 200 -5.76 -14.50 6.11
N THR A 201 -5.74 -14.09 7.38
CA THR A 201 -4.61 -14.27 8.31
C THR A 201 -4.16 -15.73 8.37
N TYR A 202 -5.10 -16.67 8.45
CA TYR A 202 -4.82 -18.10 8.49
C TYR A 202 -5.38 -18.83 7.28
N LEU A 203 -4.63 -19.82 6.80
CA LEU A 203 -5.14 -20.82 5.87
C LEU A 203 -5.62 -22.04 6.62
N SER A 204 -6.68 -22.66 6.10
CA SER A 204 -7.01 -24.02 6.50
C SER A 204 -5.98 -24.99 5.92
N ASP A 205 -5.76 -26.12 6.60
CA ASP A 205 -4.87 -27.18 6.11
C ASP A 205 -5.33 -27.72 4.75
N ALA A 206 -6.66 -27.76 4.53
CA ALA A 206 -7.25 -28.13 3.25
C ALA A 206 -6.83 -27.16 2.14
N GLU A 207 -6.92 -25.85 2.38
CA GLU A 207 -6.50 -24.86 1.40
C GLU A 207 -4.99 -24.93 1.12
N ALA A 208 -4.16 -25.18 2.13
CA ALA A 208 -2.72 -25.36 1.93
C ALA A 208 -2.38 -26.55 1.03
N GLY A 209 -3.21 -27.61 1.02
CA GLY A 209 -3.00 -28.81 0.20
C GLY A 209 -3.67 -28.78 -1.18
N SER A 210 -4.87 -28.22 -1.29
CA SER A 210 -5.69 -28.28 -2.51
C SER A 210 -6.04 -26.92 -3.12
N GLY A 211 -5.57 -25.82 -2.52
CA GLY A 211 -5.92 -24.46 -2.93
C GLY A 211 -7.28 -23.99 -2.41
N ILE A 212 -7.62 -22.74 -2.71
CA ILE A 212 -8.83 -22.09 -2.20
C ILE A 212 -10.11 -22.80 -2.64
N ALA A 213 -11.07 -22.93 -1.72
CA ALA A 213 -12.40 -23.46 -2.04
C ALA A 213 -13.19 -22.48 -2.91
N GLU A 214 -13.93 -23.00 -3.90
CA GLU A 214 -14.67 -22.18 -4.88
C GLU A 214 -15.64 -21.20 -4.23
N GLN A 215 -16.36 -21.63 -3.18
CA GLN A 215 -17.30 -20.75 -2.46
C GLN A 215 -16.59 -19.55 -1.81
N LEU A 216 -15.44 -19.78 -1.18
CA LEU A 216 -14.65 -18.70 -0.57
C LEU A 216 -14.05 -17.80 -1.65
N TRP A 217 -13.60 -18.37 -2.76
CA TRP A 217 -13.10 -17.61 -3.89
C TRP A 217 -14.16 -16.66 -4.46
N GLN A 218 -15.38 -17.16 -4.73
CA GLN A 218 -16.49 -16.34 -5.20
C GLN A 218 -16.87 -15.24 -4.20
N GLN A 219 -16.87 -15.55 -2.90
CA GLN A 219 -17.09 -14.56 -1.85
C GLN A 219 -16.04 -13.45 -1.91
N ILE A 220 -14.76 -13.78 -2.00
CA ILE A 220 -13.69 -12.79 -2.07
C ILE A 220 -13.78 -11.99 -3.37
N GLN A 221 -14.08 -12.62 -4.51
CA GLN A 221 -14.24 -11.95 -5.80
C GLN A 221 -15.30 -10.85 -5.76
N GLN A 222 -16.46 -11.15 -5.17
CA GLN A 222 -17.60 -10.24 -5.06
C GLN A 222 -17.48 -9.26 -3.89
N GLY A 223 -16.65 -9.57 -2.89
CA GLY A 223 -16.40 -8.72 -1.73
C GLY A 223 -15.44 -7.56 -2.00
N ALA A 224 -15.31 -6.69 -1.00
CA ALA A 224 -14.52 -5.47 -1.06
C ALA A 224 -13.00 -5.71 -0.99
N GLY A 225 -12.56 -6.95 -0.75
CA GLY A 225 -11.15 -7.31 -0.66
C GLY A 225 -10.84 -8.27 0.48
N TRP A 226 -9.62 -8.21 1.00
CA TRP A 226 -9.13 -9.10 2.05
C TRP A 226 -8.09 -8.41 2.94
N TYR A 227 -7.81 -8.98 4.11
CA TYR A 227 -6.69 -8.56 4.94
C TYR A 227 -5.94 -9.74 5.56
N VAL A 228 -4.69 -9.50 5.94
CA VAL A 228 -3.82 -10.45 6.65
C VAL A 228 -3.17 -9.74 7.82
N GLN A 229 -3.36 -10.25 9.03
CA GLN A 229 -2.64 -9.80 10.22
C GLN A 229 -1.31 -10.54 10.33
N MET A 230 -0.19 -9.83 10.55
CA MET A 230 1.14 -10.44 10.47
C MET A 230 1.80 -10.63 11.84
N ASN A 231 1.27 -10.03 12.90
CA ASN A 231 1.91 -9.97 14.23
C ASN A 231 3.40 -9.57 14.18
N LYS A 232 3.78 -8.83 13.14
CA LYS A 232 5.14 -8.49 12.71
C LYS A 232 5.12 -7.10 12.09
N ARG A 233 6.27 -6.42 12.05
CA ARG A 233 6.42 -5.15 11.35
C ARG A 233 6.79 -5.38 9.91
N ILE A 234 6.11 -4.72 8.98
CA ILE A 234 6.49 -4.68 7.57
C ILE A 234 7.70 -3.75 7.43
N THR A 235 8.73 -4.22 6.76
CA THR A 235 10.04 -3.54 6.70
C THR A 235 10.37 -2.93 5.35
N ALA A 236 9.58 -3.22 4.32
CA ALA A 236 9.71 -2.65 2.99
C ALA A 236 8.32 -2.46 2.36
N VAL A 237 8.21 -1.49 1.45
CA VAL A 237 6.98 -1.26 0.69
C VAL A 237 6.59 -2.53 -0.07
N PRO A 238 5.36 -3.06 0.10
CA PRO A 238 4.90 -4.24 -0.63
C PRO A 238 5.00 -4.03 -2.14
N GLN A 239 5.52 -5.04 -2.84
CA GLN A 239 5.65 -5.06 -4.28
C GLN A 239 4.71 -6.08 -4.89
N VAL A 240 4.17 -5.80 -6.08
CA VAL A 240 3.31 -6.75 -6.79
C VAL A 240 3.91 -7.09 -8.14
N TYR A 241 4.34 -8.34 -8.29
CA TYR A 241 4.89 -8.85 -9.54
C TYR A 241 4.06 -10.03 -10.04
N ALA A 242 3.57 -9.92 -11.27
CA ALA A 242 2.76 -10.96 -11.92
C ALA A 242 1.58 -11.49 -11.07
N GLY A 243 0.93 -10.58 -10.33
CA GLY A 243 -0.19 -10.88 -9.44
C GLY A 243 0.21 -11.39 -8.05
N VAL A 244 1.49 -11.54 -7.75
CA VAL A 244 1.95 -11.98 -6.43
C VAL A 244 2.38 -10.77 -5.61
N VAL A 245 1.82 -10.63 -4.42
CA VAL A 245 2.20 -9.60 -3.44
C VAL A 245 3.38 -10.10 -2.62
N TYR A 246 4.52 -9.45 -2.77
CA TYR A 246 5.74 -9.69 -2.01
C TYR A 246 5.94 -8.61 -0.97
N LEU A 247 6.23 -9.00 0.26
CA LEU A 247 6.59 -8.06 1.33
C LEU A 247 7.54 -8.72 2.32
N SER A 248 8.34 -7.88 2.97
CA SER A 248 9.25 -8.30 4.03
C SER A 248 8.72 -7.89 5.40
N SER A 249 8.95 -8.72 6.41
CA SER A 249 8.53 -8.43 7.77
C SER A 249 9.46 -9.01 8.82
N VAL A 250 9.48 -8.42 10.01
CA VAL A 250 10.30 -8.85 11.15
C VAL A 250 9.47 -8.86 12.44
N GLN A 251 9.96 -9.53 13.47
CA GLN A 251 9.32 -9.48 14.78
C GLN A 251 9.23 -8.04 15.29
N VAL A 252 8.12 -7.67 15.92
CA VAL A 252 7.89 -6.29 16.39
C VAL A 252 9.02 -5.82 17.32
N ALA A 253 9.48 -6.68 18.22
CA ALA A 253 10.55 -6.39 19.16
C ALA A 253 11.95 -6.27 18.52
N ALA A 254 12.10 -6.70 17.26
CA ALA A 254 13.38 -6.62 16.54
C ALA A 254 13.59 -5.27 15.85
N VAL A 255 12.55 -4.44 15.73
CA VAL A 255 12.63 -3.10 15.17
C VAL A 255 13.00 -2.10 16.26
N ARG A 256 14.10 -1.38 16.05
CA ARG A 256 14.56 -0.32 16.94
C ARG A 256 13.86 1.01 16.62
N PRO A 257 13.85 1.99 17.54
CA PRO A 257 13.17 3.27 17.32
C PRO A 257 13.65 4.08 16.10
N ASP A 258 14.89 3.85 15.67
CA ASP A 258 15.50 4.46 14.48
C ASP A 258 15.26 3.63 13.20
N CYS A 259 14.34 2.66 13.26
CA CYS A 259 13.98 1.76 12.17
C CYS A 259 15.11 0.77 11.78
N SER A 260 16.21 0.72 12.54
CA SER A 260 17.24 -0.31 12.37
C SER A 260 16.79 -1.64 12.94
N LEU A 261 17.44 -2.72 12.51
CA LEU A 261 17.11 -4.07 12.98
C LEU A 261 18.08 -4.49 14.06
N ALA A 262 17.62 -5.27 15.04
CA ALA A 262 18.52 -5.90 15.99
C ALA A 262 19.49 -6.85 15.27
N GLU A 263 20.70 -6.99 15.80
CA GLU A 263 21.68 -7.95 15.26
C GLU A 263 21.10 -9.37 15.22
N ASN A 264 21.43 -10.13 14.17
CA ASN A 264 20.94 -11.49 13.94
C ASN A 264 19.40 -11.61 13.84
N THR A 265 18.70 -10.52 13.50
CA THR A 265 17.28 -10.61 13.17
C THR A 265 17.08 -11.50 11.94
N GLU A 266 16.04 -12.32 11.96
CA GLU A 266 15.56 -13.03 10.78
C GLU A 266 14.39 -12.27 10.17
N LEU A 267 14.45 -12.10 8.85
CA LEU A 267 13.39 -11.48 8.08
C LEU A 267 12.51 -12.56 7.45
N GLN A 268 11.20 -12.33 7.47
CA GLN A 268 10.23 -13.18 6.78
C GLN A 268 9.79 -12.51 5.50
N ILE A 269 10.00 -13.20 4.39
CA ILE A 269 9.41 -12.85 3.10
C ILE A 269 8.08 -13.56 2.98
N HIS A 270 7.06 -12.80 2.61
CA HIS A 270 5.74 -13.31 2.30
C HIS A 270 5.50 -13.19 0.79
N ALA A 271 4.82 -14.18 0.23
CA ALA A 271 4.35 -14.20 -1.15
C ALA A 271 2.87 -14.61 -1.13
N LEU A 272 2.01 -13.63 -1.34
CA LEU A 272 0.56 -13.77 -1.21
C LEU A 272 -0.11 -13.60 -2.58
N HIS A 273 -1.11 -14.42 -2.86
CA HIS A 273 -1.89 -14.27 -4.08
C HIS A 273 -2.71 -12.96 -4.05
N LEU A 274 -2.51 -12.03 -5.00
CA LEU A 274 -3.13 -10.69 -4.95
C LEU A 274 -4.65 -10.73 -4.74
N HIS A 275 -5.34 -11.69 -5.35
CA HIS A 275 -6.79 -11.70 -5.31
C HIS A 275 -7.42 -12.31 -4.05
N HIS A 276 -6.70 -13.14 -3.29
CA HIS A 276 -7.28 -13.89 -2.16
C HIS A 276 -6.31 -14.22 -1.01
N ALA A 277 -5.10 -13.66 -1.07
CA ALA A 277 -3.98 -13.88 -0.16
C ALA A 277 -3.48 -15.33 -0.02
N GLY A 278 -4.00 -16.30 -0.78
CA GLY A 278 -3.57 -17.71 -0.76
C GLY A 278 -2.08 -17.92 -1.02
N ALA A 279 -1.62 -19.15 -0.77
CA ALA A 279 -0.24 -19.53 -1.05
C ALA A 279 -0.03 -19.60 -2.57
N VAL A 280 0.98 -18.88 -3.07
CA VAL A 280 1.42 -18.98 -4.47
C VAL A 280 2.47 -20.09 -4.61
N TYR A 281 3.28 -20.26 -3.58
CA TYR A 281 4.29 -21.31 -3.45
C TYR A 281 3.82 -22.38 -2.47
N ALA A 282 4.64 -23.41 -2.26
CA ALA A 282 4.38 -24.45 -1.25
C ALA A 282 4.15 -23.89 0.18
N ARG A 283 4.59 -22.66 0.45
CA ARG A 283 4.35 -21.91 1.69
C ARG A 283 4.06 -20.45 1.35
N ARG A 284 3.27 -19.76 2.19
CA ARG A 284 3.02 -18.31 2.07
C ARG A 284 4.21 -17.44 2.47
N HIS A 285 5.14 -17.98 3.26
CA HIS A 285 6.29 -17.24 3.75
C HIS A 285 7.48 -18.15 4.06
N TRP A 286 8.67 -17.55 4.09
CA TRP A 286 9.92 -18.19 4.46
C TRP A 286 10.85 -17.19 5.15
N GLN A 287 11.81 -17.73 5.92
CA GLN A 287 12.83 -16.92 6.60
C GLN A 287 14.04 -16.74 5.70
N ILE A 288 14.64 -15.56 5.77
CA ILE A 288 15.92 -15.20 5.18
C ILE A 288 16.74 -14.40 6.19
N ALA A 289 18.05 -14.29 5.93
CA ALA A 289 18.90 -13.38 6.69
C ALA A 289 18.37 -11.94 6.55
N ALA A 290 18.31 -11.20 7.67
CA ALA A 290 17.89 -9.82 7.61
C ALA A 290 18.89 -8.97 6.83
N LEU A 291 18.32 -8.04 6.06
CA LEU A 291 19.05 -6.98 5.41
C LEU A 291 18.46 -5.65 5.87
N GLU A 292 19.26 -4.83 6.54
CA GLU A 292 18.81 -3.52 6.98
C GLU A 292 18.45 -2.65 5.78
N ARG A 293 17.28 -2.00 5.88
CA ARG A 293 16.71 -1.15 4.82
C ARG A 293 16.65 -1.86 3.46
N GLY A 294 16.48 -3.18 3.48
CA GLY A 294 16.38 -3.98 2.26
C GLY A 294 15.12 -3.62 1.47
N GLN A 295 15.28 -3.38 0.18
CA GLN A 295 14.17 -3.23 -0.76
C GLN A 295 13.99 -4.53 -1.57
N LEU A 296 12.75 -4.87 -1.87
CA LEU A 296 12.45 -6.01 -2.72
C LEU A 296 12.48 -5.55 -4.17
N VAL A 297 13.37 -6.14 -4.97
CA VAL A 297 13.52 -5.80 -6.38
C VAL A 297 13.54 -7.04 -7.24
N LEU A 298 12.76 -6.95 -8.32
CA LEU A 298 12.74 -7.90 -9.40
C LEU A 298 13.86 -7.54 -10.40
N GLN A 299 14.74 -8.48 -10.67
CA GLN A 299 15.88 -8.26 -11.56
C GLN A 299 16.18 -9.49 -12.41
N LYS A 300 17.10 -9.36 -13.37
CA LYS A 300 17.62 -10.49 -14.14
C LYS A 300 18.92 -11.01 -13.54
N ASN A 301 19.04 -12.32 -13.38
CA ASN A 301 20.27 -12.98 -12.97
C ASN A 301 21.29 -13.01 -14.13
N LEU A 302 22.49 -13.56 -13.88
CA LEU A 302 23.55 -13.65 -14.89
C LEU A 302 23.19 -14.52 -16.11
N GLN A 303 22.19 -15.40 -15.96
CA GLN A 303 21.64 -16.25 -17.00
C GLN A 303 20.50 -15.56 -17.77
N GLY A 304 20.10 -14.35 -17.37
CA GLY A 304 19.02 -13.58 -17.97
C GLY A 304 17.62 -13.95 -17.48
N GLU A 305 17.51 -14.84 -16.49
CA GLU A 305 16.25 -15.25 -15.87
C GLU A 305 15.85 -14.27 -14.78
N LEU A 306 14.55 -14.16 -14.47
CA LEU A 306 14.08 -13.25 -13.43
C LEU A 306 14.29 -13.86 -12.04
N GLU A 307 14.72 -13.03 -11.10
CA GLU A 307 14.79 -13.38 -9.68
C GLU A 307 14.29 -12.22 -8.82
N LEU A 308 13.68 -12.56 -7.69
CA LEU A 308 13.42 -11.61 -6.62
C LEU A 308 14.65 -11.56 -5.72
N SER A 309 15.15 -10.36 -5.50
CA SER A 309 16.26 -10.09 -4.61
C SER A 309 15.84 -9.07 -3.55
N LEU A 310 16.41 -9.24 -2.36
CA LEU A 310 16.41 -8.22 -1.32
C LEU A 310 17.76 -7.54 -1.38
N HIS A 311 17.77 -6.24 -1.68
CA HIS A 311 19.00 -5.47 -1.82
C HIS A 311 19.03 -4.23 -0.93
N ASN A 312 20.21 -3.80 -0.57
CA ASN A 312 20.46 -2.47 -0.03
C ASN A 312 21.71 -1.90 -0.73
N GLU A 313 22.23 -0.77 -0.25
CA GLU A 313 23.40 -0.12 -0.89
C GLU A 313 24.67 -0.98 -0.90
N GLN A 314 24.77 -2.02 -0.05
CA GLN A 314 26.00 -2.77 0.20
C GLN A 314 25.91 -4.26 -0.16
N GLN A 315 24.72 -4.84 -0.07
CA GLN A 315 24.52 -6.28 -0.15
C GLN A 315 23.26 -6.62 -0.94
N GLN A 316 23.28 -7.82 -1.51
CA GLN A 316 22.15 -8.40 -2.23
C GLN A 316 21.97 -9.84 -1.77
N HIS A 317 20.75 -10.19 -1.40
CA HIS A 317 20.33 -11.54 -1.08
C HIS A 317 19.29 -12.00 -2.07
N ARG A 318 19.57 -13.11 -2.76
CA ARG A 318 18.56 -13.76 -3.60
C ARG A 318 17.46 -14.32 -2.71
N VAL A 319 16.23 -13.89 -2.96
CA VAL A 319 15.04 -14.29 -2.21
C VAL A 319 14.33 -15.44 -2.88
N GLN A 320 14.08 -15.34 -4.18
CA GLN A 320 13.42 -16.37 -4.97
C GLN A 320 13.92 -16.36 -6.41
N ALA A 321 14.33 -17.54 -6.91
CA ALA A 321 14.78 -17.70 -8.29
C ALA A 321 13.62 -18.11 -9.21
N ASP A 322 12.75 -19.01 -8.75
CA ASP A 322 11.63 -19.52 -9.55
C ASP A 322 10.40 -18.64 -9.31
N LEU A 323 10.32 -17.53 -10.04
CA LEU A 323 9.18 -16.63 -9.93
C LEU A 323 7.93 -17.24 -10.57
N LEU A 324 6.81 -17.09 -9.87
CA LEU A 324 5.51 -17.57 -10.34
C LEU A 324 4.61 -16.38 -10.69
N ALA A 325 3.84 -16.55 -11.76
CA ALA A 325 2.81 -15.64 -12.21
C ALA A 325 1.45 -16.29 -12.01
N ILE A 326 0.49 -15.56 -11.45
CA ILE A 326 -0.90 -16.01 -11.37
C ILE A 326 -1.53 -15.96 -12.76
N THR A 327 -2.24 -17.02 -13.13
CA THR A 327 -2.94 -17.10 -14.41
C THR A 327 -4.46 -17.02 -14.21
N PRO A 328 -5.22 -16.54 -15.22
CA PRO A 328 -6.68 -16.48 -15.13
C PRO A 328 -7.36 -17.84 -15.29
N ASP A 329 -6.60 -18.93 -15.51
CA ASP A 329 -7.16 -20.25 -15.84
C ASP A 329 -7.94 -20.87 -14.68
N CYS A 330 -7.52 -20.60 -13.45
CA CYS A 330 -8.24 -20.99 -12.23
C CYS A 330 -7.78 -20.17 -11.02
N ALA A 331 -8.53 -20.25 -9.91
CA ALA A 331 -8.28 -19.46 -8.70
C ALA A 331 -6.89 -19.64 -8.06
N ASN A 332 -6.22 -20.78 -8.29
CA ASN A 332 -4.89 -21.09 -7.76
C ASN A 332 -3.85 -21.33 -8.86
N CYS A 333 -4.21 -21.08 -10.12
CA CYS A 333 -3.36 -21.43 -11.25
C CYS A 333 -2.19 -20.46 -11.31
N VAL A 334 -0.98 -21.04 -11.38
CA VAL A 334 0.27 -20.32 -11.46
C VAL A 334 1.14 -20.94 -12.55
N THR A 335 1.94 -20.11 -13.20
CA THR A 335 2.93 -20.54 -14.18
C THR A 335 4.29 -19.92 -13.86
N ALA A 336 5.37 -20.54 -14.30
CA ALA A 336 6.70 -19.95 -14.19
C ALA A 336 6.74 -18.64 -14.99
N LEU A 337 7.20 -17.57 -14.34
CA LEU A 337 7.40 -16.27 -14.95
C LEU A 337 8.76 -16.26 -15.67
N THR A 338 8.74 -16.01 -16.96
CA THR A 338 9.95 -15.97 -17.79
C THR A 338 10.35 -14.54 -18.12
N ALA A 339 11.65 -14.31 -18.36
CA ALA A 339 12.22 -12.97 -18.56
C ALA A 339 11.76 -12.24 -19.83
N ASP A 340 11.20 -12.96 -20.80
CA ASP A 340 10.54 -12.42 -22.00
C ASP A 340 9.11 -11.93 -21.70
N GLN A 341 8.51 -12.42 -20.60
CA GLN A 341 7.20 -11.99 -20.13
C GLN A 341 7.28 -10.79 -19.18
N PHE A 342 8.48 -10.34 -18.79
CA PHE A 342 8.67 -9.24 -17.84
C PHE A 342 9.78 -8.23 -18.26
N PRO A 343 9.55 -6.91 -18.09
CA PRO A 343 8.25 -6.32 -17.81
C PRO A 343 7.35 -6.58 -19.02
N ARG A 344 6.10 -7.05 -18.80
CA ARG A 344 5.12 -6.96 -19.89
C ARG A 344 5.11 -5.49 -20.23
N ILE A 345 5.60 -5.14 -21.41
CA ILE A 345 5.51 -3.81 -21.99
C ILE A 345 4.04 -3.58 -22.33
N SER A 346 3.21 -3.52 -21.30
CA SER A 346 2.15 -2.55 -21.17
C SER A 346 2.79 -1.42 -20.39
N ARG A 347 3.60 -0.62 -21.10
CA ARG A 347 3.79 0.80 -20.79
C ARG A 347 2.39 1.39 -20.75
N LEU A 348 1.78 1.28 -19.59
CA LEU A 348 0.49 1.84 -19.28
C LEU A 348 0.88 2.84 -18.20
N ALA A 349 1.09 4.07 -18.66
CA ALA A 349 1.93 5.13 -18.10
C ALA A 349 2.04 5.16 -16.56
N THR A 350 3.05 4.48 -16.02
CA THR A 350 3.45 4.62 -14.62
C THR A 350 4.53 5.70 -14.51
N PHE A 351 4.19 6.84 -13.91
CA PHE A 351 5.14 7.52 -13.03
C PHE A 351 4.63 7.34 -11.61
N GLN A 352 5.16 6.33 -10.93
CA GLN A 352 5.76 6.40 -9.60
C GLN A 352 6.65 5.16 -9.45
N THR A 353 7.93 5.38 -9.79
CA THR A 353 9.12 4.59 -9.42
C THR A 353 9.11 3.07 -9.66
N GLU A 354 9.32 2.64 -10.91
CA GLU A 354 10.34 1.59 -11.18
C GLU A 354 11.65 2.33 -11.51
N GLN A 355 12.44 2.66 -10.48
CA GLN A 355 13.84 3.05 -10.70
C GLN A 355 14.74 1.86 -10.35
N GLY A 356 15.46 1.37 -11.35
CA GLY A 356 16.51 0.36 -11.18
C GLY A 356 16.58 -0.65 -12.32
N GLY A 357 17.02 -0.23 -13.51
CA GLY A 357 17.28 -1.17 -14.62
C GLY A 357 17.55 -0.53 -15.99
N HIS A 358 18.60 0.30 -16.06
CA HIS A 358 19.24 0.92 -17.25
C HIS A 358 18.37 1.70 -18.26
#